data_AF-A0AAW4V1D9-F1
#
_entry.id   AF-A0AAW4V1D9-F1
#
_cell.length_a   1.000
_cell.length_b   1.000
_cell.length_c   1.000
_cell.angle_alpha   90.00
_cell.angle_beta   90.00
_cell.angle_gamma   90.00
#
_symmetry.space_group_name_H-M   'P 1'
#
loop_
_entity.id
_entity.type
_entity.pdbx_description
1 polymer ?
#
loop_
_entity_poly.entity_id
_entity_poly.type
_entity_poly.pdbx_seq_one_letter_code
_entity_poly.pdbx_strand_id
1 'polypeptide(L)'
;MIPKEIMKLYEKLAFSRGYEEAFRDFLDVCLYYLSVGMLAEDYRRVEKRYKPYEMELFVQMFYRVSEYSEGFCDVLGDMFMECVSHGNNGQFFTPIHVADLMACMG
;
A
#
# COMPACT_ATOMS: atom_id res chain seq x y z
N MET A 1 -1.73 -12.42 -2.32
CA MET A 1 -0.49 -12.82 -1.62
C MET A 1 0.50 -11.69 -1.80
N ILE A 2 0.93 -11.08 -0.70
CA ILE A 2 1.86 -9.96 -0.74
C ILE A 2 3.23 -10.41 -1.27
N PRO A 3 3.78 -9.76 -2.31
CA PRO A 3 5.13 -10.06 -2.80
C PRO A 3 6.20 -9.87 -1.71
N LYS A 4 7.18 -10.79 -1.64
CA LYS A 4 8.20 -10.76 -0.56
C LYS A 4 9.03 -9.47 -0.55
N GLU A 5 9.28 -8.89 -1.72
CA GLU A 5 10.09 -7.68 -1.86
C GLU A 5 9.40 -6.46 -1.26
N ILE A 6 8.09 -6.29 -1.52
CA ILE A 6 7.32 -5.20 -0.94
C ILE A 6 7.17 -5.39 0.57
N MET A 7 6.95 -6.62 1.04
CA MET A 7 6.82 -6.92 2.47
C MET A 7 8.10 -6.55 3.25
N LYS A 8 9.28 -6.84 2.69
CA LYS A 8 10.57 -6.45 3.30
C LYS A 8 10.74 -4.95 3.47
N LEU A 9 10.26 -4.14 2.51
CA LEU A 9 10.31 -2.68 2.60
C LEU A 9 9.34 -2.19 3.66
N TYR A 10 8.14 -2.76 3.66
CA TYR A 10 7.08 -2.41 4.60
C TYR A 10 7.45 -2.74 6.05
N GLU A 11 8.03 -3.92 6.31
CA GLU A 11 8.53 -4.32 7.64
C GLU A 11 9.56 -3.34 8.21
N LYS A 12 10.47 -2.82 7.36
CA LYS A 12 11.46 -1.83 7.80
C LYS A 12 10.81 -0.53 8.27
N LEU A 13 9.76 -0.08 7.58
CA LEU A 13 8.99 1.11 7.94
C LEU A 13 8.13 0.88 9.19
N ALA A 14 7.51 -0.29 9.29
CA ALA A 14 6.65 -0.69 10.38
C ALA A 14 7.43 -0.97 11.68
N PHE A 15 8.73 -1.30 11.62
CA PHE A 15 9.53 -1.70 12.79
C PHE A 15 9.46 -0.71 13.96
N SER A 16 9.44 0.60 13.68
CA SER A 16 9.42 1.64 14.73
C SER A 16 8.05 2.21 15.05
N ARG A 17 7.04 2.00 14.20
CA ARG A 17 5.74 2.72 14.26
C ARG A 17 4.50 1.81 14.15
N GLY A 18 4.70 0.53 13.85
CA GLY A 18 3.63 -0.42 13.60
C GLY A 18 3.15 -0.42 12.14
N TYR A 19 2.49 -1.51 11.74
CA TYR A 19 1.98 -1.70 10.38
C TYR A 19 0.91 -0.68 10.01
N GLU A 20 -0.09 -0.48 10.88
CA GLU A 20 -1.19 0.47 10.63
C GLU A 20 -0.70 1.89 10.32
N GLU A 21 0.19 2.43 11.16
CA GLU A 21 0.73 3.78 10.95
C GLU A 21 1.58 3.84 9.67
N ALA A 22 2.47 2.87 9.46
CA ALA A 22 3.30 2.81 8.26
C ALA A 22 2.47 2.68 6.97
N PHE A 23 1.35 1.94 7.01
CA PHE A 23 0.43 1.81 5.88
C PHE A 23 -0.26 3.13 5.55
N ARG A 24 -0.85 3.78 6.56
CA ARG A 24 -1.52 5.07 6.39
C ARG A 24 -0.55 6.12 5.83
N ASP A 25 0.65 6.19 6.41
CA ASP A 25 1.66 7.16 6.00
C ASP A 25 2.17 6.86 4.57
N PHE A 26 2.23 5.58 4.17
CA PHE A 26 2.50 5.22 2.79
C PHE A 26 1.39 5.67 1.83
N LEU A 27 0.11 5.53 2.20
CA LEU A 27 -1.00 6.02 1.38
C LEU A 27 -0.91 7.54 1.16
N ASP A 28 -0.55 8.32 2.19
CA ASP A 28 -0.32 9.76 2.03
C ASP A 28 0.78 10.07 1.01
N VAL A 29 1.87 9.28 1.01
CA VAL A 29 2.95 9.40 0.03
C VAL A 29 2.47 9.05 -1.39
N CYS A 30 1.74 7.94 -1.54
CA CYS A 30 1.13 7.56 -2.83
C CYS A 30 0.22 8.66 -3.37
N LEU A 31 -0.68 9.16 -2.52
CA LEU A 31 -1.64 10.21 -2.85
C LEU A 31 -0.96 11.50 -3.27
N TYR A 32 0.13 11.90 -2.61
CA TYR A 32 0.91 13.07 -3.01
C TYR A 32 1.48 12.94 -4.43
N TYR A 33 2.13 11.82 -4.75
CA TYR A 33 2.70 11.61 -6.09
C TYR A 33 1.62 11.47 -7.17
N LEU A 34 0.55 10.71 -6.90
CA LEU A 34 -0.54 10.49 -7.86
C LEU A 34 -1.39 11.75 -8.09
N SER A 35 -1.51 12.62 -7.08
CA SER A 35 -2.20 13.91 -7.19
C SER A 35 -1.33 15.02 -7.77
N VAL A 36 -0.10 14.72 -8.21
CA VAL A 36 0.84 15.71 -8.77
C VAL A 36 1.10 16.86 -7.76
N GLY A 37 1.19 16.51 -6.48
CA GLY A 37 1.56 17.43 -5.41
C GLY A 37 0.43 18.22 -4.74
N MET A 38 -0.84 17.98 -5.08
CA MET A 38 -1.98 18.68 -4.46
C MET A 38 -2.14 18.37 -2.96
N LEU A 39 -1.83 17.14 -2.54
CA LEU A 39 -1.97 16.68 -1.16
C LEU A 39 -0.68 16.88 -0.33
N ALA A 40 -0.10 18.07 -0.44
CA ALA A 40 1.21 18.38 0.15
C ALA A 40 1.22 18.44 1.68
N GLU A 41 0.10 18.72 2.33
CA GLU A 41 0.03 18.84 3.80
C GLU A 41 0.23 17.48 4.48
N ASP A 42 -0.48 16.45 4.02
CA ASP A 42 -0.34 15.08 4.53
C ASP A 42 1.05 14.52 4.25
N TYR A 43 1.60 14.75 3.04
CA TYR A 43 2.97 14.39 2.72
C TYR A 43 3.99 15.03 3.66
N ARG A 44 3.88 16.35 3.91
CA ARG A 44 4.79 17.07 4.82
C ARG A 44 4.70 16.56 6.26
N ARG A 45 3.53 16.07 6.71
CA ARG A 45 3.38 15.40 8.00
C ARG A 45 4.18 14.10 8.05
N VAL A 46 4.19 13.32 6.97
CA VAL A 46 5.03 12.12 6.84
C VAL A 46 6.51 12.50 6.79
N GLU A 47 6.90 13.40 5.90
CA GLU A 47 8.30 13.82 5.70
C GLU A 47 8.98 14.29 6.99
N LYS A 48 8.26 15.01 7.87
CA LYS A 48 8.81 15.46 9.18
C LYS A 48 9.02 14.33 10.18
N ARG A 49 8.29 13.22 10.07
CA ARG A 49 8.33 12.08 11.00
C ARG A 49 9.37 11.04 10.62
N TYR A 50 9.75 10.98 9.35
CA TYR A 50 10.63 9.96 8.80
C TYR A 50 12.00 10.52 8.45
N LYS A 51 13.04 9.71 8.61
CA LYS A 51 14.38 10.07 8.18
C LYS A 51 14.46 10.03 6.65
N PRO A 52 15.39 10.76 6.01
CA PRO A 52 15.54 10.76 4.56
C PRO A 52 15.67 9.35 3.95
N TYR A 53 16.42 8.44 4.58
CA TYR A 53 16.54 7.06 4.09
C TYR A 53 15.24 6.26 4.23
N GLU A 54 14.36 6.59 5.18
CA GLU A 54 13.06 5.94 5.31
C GLU A 54 12.10 6.47 4.23
N MET A 55 12.21 7.75 3.86
CA MET A 55 11.46 8.31 2.73
C MET A 55 11.81 7.62 1.40
N GLU A 56 13.09 7.26 1.21
CA GLU A 56 13.50 6.44 0.06
C GLU A 56 12.85 5.06 0.04
N LEU A 57 12.58 4.45 1.21
CA LEU A 57 11.87 3.18 1.29
C LEU A 57 10.41 3.33 0.83
N PHE A 58 9.72 4.42 1.18
CA PHE A 58 8.38 4.69 0.67
C PHE A 58 8.35 4.81 -0.85
N VAL A 59 9.34 5.50 -1.44
CA VAL A 59 9.46 5.62 -2.91
C VAL A 59 9.71 4.26 -3.55
N GLN A 60 10.60 3.44 -2.99
CA GLN A 60 10.81 2.07 -3.47
C GLN A 60 9.52 1.24 -3.37
N MET A 61 8.79 1.36 -2.28
CA MET A 61 7.53 0.66 -2.07
C MET A 61 6.46 1.11 -3.08
N PHE A 62 6.41 2.40 -3.40
CA PHE A 62 5.51 2.97 -4.42
C PHE A 62 5.76 2.35 -5.80
N TYR A 63 7.03 2.24 -6.23
CA TYR A 63 7.36 1.56 -7.49
C TYR A 63 6.92 0.10 -7.48
N ARG A 64 7.14 -0.62 -6.38
CA ARG A 64 6.74 -2.04 -6.27
C ARG A 64 5.23 -2.23 -6.30
N VAL A 65 4.46 -1.35 -5.65
CA VAL A 65 2.99 -1.38 -5.77
C VAL A 65 2.59 -1.20 -7.23
N SER A 66 3.18 -0.23 -7.94
CA SER A 66 2.88 -0.01 -9.35
C SER A 66 3.16 -1.23 -10.22
N GLU A 67 4.28 -1.92 -10.02
CA GLU A 67 4.63 -3.15 -10.75
C GLU A 67 3.66 -4.29 -10.42
N TYR A 68 3.39 -4.52 -9.14
CA TYR A 68 2.60 -5.66 -8.70
C TYR A 68 1.09 -5.44 -8.83
N SER A 69 0.64 -4.21 -9.07
CA SER A 69 -0.76 -3.88 -9.36
C SER A 69 -1.14 -4.01 -10.84
N GLU A 70 -0.20 -4.36 -11.71
CA GLU A 70 -0.51 -4.73 -13.10
C GLU A 70 -1.54 -5.88 -13.16
N GLY A 71 -2.37 -5.89 -14.20
CA GLY A 71 -3.42 -6.90 -14.35
C GLY A 71 -4.53 -6.81 -13.29
N PHE A 72 -4.76 -5.62 -12.71
CA PHE A 72 -5.78 -5.37 -11.68
C PHE A 72 -5.57 -6.17 -10.38
N CYS A 73 -4.31 -6.47 -10.05
CA CYS A 73 -3.96 -7.10 -8.78
C CYS A 73 -4.02 -6.06 -7.63
N ASP A 74 -4.79 -6.35 -6.59
CA ASP A 74 -4.98 -5.44 -5.45
C ASP A 74 -3.95 -5.68 -4.33
N VAL A 75 -2.72 -5.26 -4.59
CA VAL A 75 -1.60 -5.43 -3.64
C VAL A 75 -1.78 -4.56 -2.39
N LEU A 76 -2.37 -3.38 -2.53
CA LEU A 76 -2.67 -2.50 -1.39
C LEU A 76 -3.75 -3.13 -0.49
N GLY A 77 -4.78 -3.71 -1.10
CA GLY A 77 -5.79 -4.48 -0.38
C GLY A 77 -5.20 -5.68 0.34
N ASP A 78 -4.34 -6.47 -0.33
CA ASP A 78 -3.62 -7.59 0.29
C ASP A 78 -2.80 -7.14 1.51
N MET A 79 -2.03 -6.05 1.38
CA MET A 79 -1.26 -5.45 2.49
C MET A 79 -2.16 -5.02 3.65
N PHE A 80 -3.28 -4.35 3.35
CA PHE A 80 -4.23 -3.94 4.37
C PHE A 80 -4.85 -5.14 5.08
N MET A 81 -5.31 -6.15 4.32
CA MET A 81 -5.98 -7.32 4.86
C MET A 81 -5.06 -8.17 5.75
N GLU A 82 -3.84 -8.45 5.30
CA GLU A 82 -2.93 -9.34 6.02
C GLU A 82 -2.24 -8.61 7.20
N CYS A 83 -1.86 -7.34 7.04
CA CYS A 83 -0.99 -6.65 8.01
C CYS A 83 -1.70 -5.60 8.89
N VAL A 84 -2.89 -5.12 8.51
CA VAL A 84 -3.58 -4.05 9.24
C VAL A 84 -4.91 -4.54 9.82
N SER A 85 -5.81 -5.07 8.99
CA SER A 85 -7.12 -5.53 9.46
C SER A 85 -7.08 -6.93 10.06
N HIS A 86 -6.11 -7.76 9.65
CA HIS A 86 -6.03 -9.18 10.01
C HIS A 86 -7.34 -9.95 9.73
N GLY A 87 -8.10 -9.52 8.72
CA GLY A 87 -9.40 -10.08 8.39
C GLY A 87 -10.57 -9.61 9.29
N ASN A 88 -10.32 -8.74 10.27
CA ASN A 88 -11.41 -8.08 11.01
C ASN A 88 -12.10 -7.03 10.12
N ASN A 89 -13.41 -6.88 10.28
CA ASN A 89 -14.25 -5.95 9.51
C ASN A 89 -14.35 -6.23 7.99
N GLY A 90 -14.02 -7.45 7.54
CA GLY A 90 -14.75 -8.18 6.51
C GLY A 90 -14.87 -7.61 5.10
N GLN A 91 -14.12 -6.58 4.70
CA GLN A 91 -13.99 -6.24 3.28
C GLN A 91 -13.00 -7.19 2.62
N PHE A 92 -13.48 -8.37 2.26
CA PHE A 92 -12.79 -9.22 1.30
C PHE A 92 -13.16 -8.75 -0.10
N PHE A 93 -12.17 -8.19 -0.82
CA PHE A 93 -12.35 -7.93 -2.23
C PHE A 93 -12.62 -9.24 -2.95
N THR A 94 -13.60 -9.23 -3.86
CA THR A 94 -13.91 -10.38 -4.71
C THR A 94 -12.61 -10.79 -5.43
N PRO A 95 -12.11 -12.02 -5.23
CA PRO A 95 -10.90 -12.45 -5.90
C PRO A 95 -11.05 -12.29 -7.42
N ILE A 96 -9.98 -11.87 -8.11
CA ILE A 96 -10.04 -11.50 -9.53
C ILE A 96 -10.63 -12.62 -10.40
N HIS A 97 -10.31 -13.88 -10.10
CA HIS A 97 -10.86 -15.04 -10.81
C HIS A 97 -12.39 -15.18 -10.68
N VAL A 98 -12.98 -14.72 -9.57
CA VAL A 98 -14.43 -14.66 -9.38
C VAL A 98 -15.02 -13.48 -10.15
N ALA A 99 -14.36 -12.33 -10.14
CA ALA A 99 -14.77 -11.17 -10.92
C ALA A 99 -14.76 -11.47 -12.44
N ASP A 100 -13.70 -12.11 -12.94
CA ASP A 100 -13.57 -12.53 -14.34
C ASP A 100 -14.65 -13.52 -14.74
N LEU A 101 -14.97 -14.49 -13.87
CA LEU A 101 -16.09 -15.41 -14.08
C LEU A 101 -17.40 -14.64 -14.21
N MET A 102 -17.68 -13.71 -13.28
CA MET A 102 -18.90 -12.89 -13.31
C MET A 102 -18.98 -12.01 -14.57
N ALA A 103 -17.86 -11.45 -15.02
CA ALA A 103 -17.79 -10.64 -16.24
C ALA A 103 -18.06 -11.45 -17.51
N CYS A 104 -17.59 -12.71 -17.57
CA CYS A 104 -17.84 -13.62 -18.70
C CYS A 104 -19.28 -14.17 -18.74
N MET A 105 -20.05 -14.02 -17.68
CA MET A 105 -21.44 -14.48 -17.58
C MET A 105 -22.48 -13.40 -17.97
N GLY A 106 -22.03 -12.20 -18.34
CA GLY A 106 -22.86 -11.06 -18.76
C GLY A 106 -23.12 -10.96 -20.25
#